data_AF-A0ABD4DLV9-F1
#
_entry.id   AF-A0ABD4DLV9-F1
#
_cell.length_a   1.000
_cell.length_b   1.000
_cell.length_c   1.000
_cell.angle_alpha   90.00
_cell.angle_beta   90.00
_cell.angle_gamma   90.00
#
_symmetry.space_group_name_H-M   'P 1'
#
loop_
_entity.id
_entity.type
_entity.pdbx_description
1 polymer ?
#
loop_
_entity_poly.entity_id
_entity_poly.type
_entity_poly.pdbx_seq_one_letter_code
_entity_poly.pdbx_strand_id
1 'polypeptide(L)'
;MSCMSITSAQKYILLDGLQVKPKEYTLKTKDLYGIDKKISIYNIFISNNKILLFSVLPQYDAKTYRTEATDYEKLTKVISTTKVENYNDQETDWEKIDYDKIKDKIKEVWNIESDIMSIWGWDITPEKKTFEYQIVKKLGKDYYAAKNCLTEVFNIETPKYPIATPYGTINIIEPKVTIKEMLETFKKQYPKSIFPLDIWEKSQSRGGDGIYTVRNYLSKEYKVKNDNAYQFWTLDSWWSMHGDNHHRGIDRFVYIPEKGIIGGSYDFYFRNPRGFRIADTVLWQNIINEKVMIAEELK
;
A
#
# COMPACT_ATOMS: atom_id res chain seq x y z
N MET A 1 -12.68 2.15 35.04
CA MET A 1 -13.19 1.37 33.89
C MET A 1 -11.99 0.85 33.13
N SER A 2 -11.72 -0.45 33.24
CA SER A 2 -10.62 -1.10 32.52
C SER A 2 -11.06 -1.30 31.07
N CYS A 3 -10.34 -0.69 30.13
CA CYS A 3 -10.56 -0.90 28.71
C CYS A 3 -9.95 -2.26 28.35
N MET A 4 -10.80 -3.29 28.22
CA MET A 4 -10.40 -4.57 27.62
C MET A 4 -9.98 -4.29 26.17
N SER A 5 -8.68 -4.34 25.92
CA SER A 5 -8.15 -4.42 24.56
C SER A 5 -8.59 -5.77 24.00
N ILE A 6 -9.59 -5.79 23.13
CA ILE A 6 -9.93 -6.97 22.34
C ILE A 6 -8.76 -7.13 21.36
N THR A 7 -7.80 -8.00 21.69
CA THR A 7 -6.86 -8.52 20.70
C THR A 7 -7.66 -9.36 19.72
N SER A 8 -7.98 -8.81 18.55
CA SER A 8 -8.58 -9.58 17.45
C SER A 8 -7.69 -10.79 17.18
N ALA A 9 -8.28 -11.99 17.09
CA ALA A 9 -7.53 -13.20 16.84
C ALA A 9 -6.96 -13.17 15.41
N GLN A 10 -5.66 -13.43 15.26
CA GLN A 10 -4.99 -13.50 13.95
C GLN A 10 -5.74 -14.46 13.01
N LYS A 11 -6.11 -13.97 11.83
CA LYS A 11 -6.82 -14.75 10.80
C LYS A 11 -5.81 -15.17 9.73
N TYR A 12 -5.96 -16.40 9.22
CA TYR A 12 -5.07 -16.96 8.22
C TYR A 12 -5.80 -17.26 6.92
N ILE A 13 -5.12 -17.07 5.79
CA ILE A 13 -5.66 -17.31 4.45
C ILE A 13 -4.71 -18.22 3.70
N LEU A 14 -5.12 -19.46 3.41
CA LEU A 14 -4.28 -20.40 2.69
C LEU A 14 -4.36 -20.15 1.18
N LEU A 15 -3.31 -19.59 0.58
CA LEU A 15 -3.25 -19.23 -0.83
C LEU A 15 -3.48 -20.42 -1.78
N ASP A 16 -3.00 -21.60 -1.41
CA ASP A 16 -3.18 -22.83 -2.22
C ASP A 16 -4.59 -23.42 -2.11
N GLY A 17 -5.36 -23.00 -1.09
CA GLY A 17 -6.73 -23.44 -0.86
C GLY A 17 -7.78 -22.57 -1.54
N LEU A 18 -7.38 -21.48 -2.20
CA LEU A 18 -8.30 -20.54 -2.83
C LEU A 18 -8.83 -21.13 -4.15
N GLN A 19 -10.15 -21.03 -4.39
CA GLN A 19 -10.74 -21.45 -5.68
C GLN A 19 -10.21 -20.60 -6.84
N VAL A 20 -10.05 -19.29 -6.61
CA VAL A 20 -9.47 -18.37 -7.58
C VAL A 20 -8.00 -18.20 -7.24
N LYS A 21 -7.13 -18.56 -8.18
CA LYS A 21 -5.69 -18.37 -8.01
C LYS A 21 -5.36 -16.87 -7.96
N PRO A 22 -4.63 -16.40 -6.93
CA PRO A 22 -4.17 -15.02 -6.88
C PRO A 22 -3.26 -14.68 -8.06
N LYS A 23 -3.32 -13.43 -8.52
CA LYS A 23 -2.29 -12.86 -9.38
C LYS A 23 -1.21 -12.22 -8.52
N GLU A 24 -0.05 -12.85 -8.48
CA GLU A 24 1.08 -12.46 -7.66
C GLU A 24 2.07 -11.61 -8.45
N TYR A 25 2.60 -10.57 -7.81
CA TYR A 25 3.66 -9.73 -8.36
C TYR A 25 4.68 -9.35 -7.30
N THR A 26 5.93 -9.16 -7.73
CA THR A 26 7.04 -8.75 -6.87
C THR A 26 7.42 -7.31 -7.17
N LEU A 27 7.42 -6.45 -6.14
CA LEU A 27 7.88 -5.07 -6.22
C LEU A 27 9.24 -4.93 -5.53
N LYS A 28 10.25 -4.42 -6.24
CA LYS A 28 11.55 -4.08 -5.64
C LYS A 28 11.56 -2.64 -5.13
N THR A 29 11.95 -2.47 -3.88
CA THR A 29 11.88 -1.17 -3.19
C THR A 29 13.11 -0.28 -3.43
N LYS A 30 14.18 -0.84 -4.01
CA LYS A 30 15.48 -0.16 -4.16
C LYS A 30 15.38 1.11 -4.98
N ASP A 31 14.71 1.05 -6.14
CA ASP A 31 14.64 2.18 -7.07
C ASP A 31 13.82 3.33 -6.52
N LEU A 32 12.76 3.02 -5.76
CA LEU A 32 11.86 4.03 -5.20
C LEU A 32 12.39 4.57 -3.86
N TYR A 33 12.83 3.70 -2.96
CA TYR A 33 13.12 4.03 -1.56
C TYR A 33 14.59 3.97 -1.19
N GLY A 34 15.48 3.52 -2.09
CA GLY A 34 16.90 3.32 -1.79
C GLY A 34 17.19 2.13 -0.88
N ILE A 35 16.19 1.31 -0.58
CA ILE A 35 16.26 0.16 0.34
C ILE A 35 16.05 -1.10 -0.47
N ASP A 36 16.97 -2.05 -0.38
CA ASP A 36 16.94 -3.28 -1.17
C ASP A 36 16.10 -4.36 -0.46
N LYS A 37 14.78 -4.26 -0.62
CA LYS A 37 13.78 -5.21 -0.12
C LYS A 37 12.77 -5.52 -1.21
N LYS A 38 11.90 -6.49 -0.93
CA LYS A 38 10.82 -6.93 -1.82
C LYS A 38 9.48 -6.74 -1.12
N ILE A 39 8.45 -6.45 -1.90
CA ILE A 39 7.05 -6.52 -1.50
C ILE A 39 6.36 -7.48 -2.44
N SER A 40 5.77 -8.54 -1.91
CA SER A 40 4.92 -9.45 -2.70
C SER A 40 3.48 -8.98 -2.59
N ILE A 41 2.84 -8.72 -3.72
CA ILE A 41 1.42 -8.37 -3.79
C ILE A 41 0.62 -9.50 -4.40
N TYR A 42 -0.53 -9.81 -3.81
CA TYR A 42 -1.45 -10.86 -4.26
C TYR A 42 -2.81 -10.24 -4.54
N ASN A 43 -3.21 -10.27 -5.80
CA ASN A 43 -4.52 -9.81 -6.26
C ASN A 43 -5.48 -10.99 -6.30
N ILE A 44 -6.52 -10.95 -5.48
CA ILE A 44 -7.60 -11.93 -5.51
C ILE A 44 -8.86 -11.24 -6.05
N PHE A 45 -9.31 -11.68 -7.22
CA PHE A 45 -10.58 -11.25 -7.80
C PHE A 45 -11.70 -12.03 -7.11
N ILE A 46 -12.26 -11.44 -6.05
CA ILE A 46 -13.38 -12.03 -5.30
C ILE A 46 -14.70 -11.93 -6.08
N SER A 47 -14.79 -10.95 -6.97
CA SER A 47 -15.82 -10.83 -8.00
C SER A 47 -15.22 -10.17 -9.26
N ASN A 48 -16.00 -10.05 -10.33
CA ASN A 48 -15.57 -9.37 -11.55
C ASN A 48 -15.24 -7.88 -11.34
N ASN A 49 -15.79 -7.26 -10.29
CA ASN A 49 -15.64 -5.84 -10.00
C ASN A 49 -14.97 -5.56 -8.65
N LYS A 50 -14.31 -6.55 -8.02
CA LYS A 50 -13.62 -6.35 -6.74
C LYS A 50 -12.30 -7.08 -6.68
N ILE A 51 -11.30 -6.38 -6.15
CA ILE A 51 -9.98 -6.93 -5.83
C ILE A 51 -9.78 -6.86 -4.33
N LEU A 52 -9.47 -8.02 -3.74
CA LEU A 52 -8.84 -8.12 -2.43
C LEU A 52 -7.33 -8.17 -2.65
N LEU A 53 -6.62 -7.17 -2.15
CA LEU A 53 -5.18 -7.03 -2.26
C LEU A 53 -4.52 -7.40 -0.94
N PHE A 54 -3.62 -8.38 -0.98
CA PHE A 54 -2.66 -8.61 0.09
C PHE A 54 -1.29 -8.09 -0.31
N SER A 55 -0.64 -7.35 0.58
CA SER A 55 0.72 -6.85 0.39
C SER A 55 1.60 -7.34 1.53
N VAL A 56 2.55 -8.22 1.24
CA VAL A 56 3.56 -8.69 2.21
C VAL A 56 4.67 -7.64 2.27
N LEU A 57 4.68 -6.87 3.34
CA LEU A 57 5.63 -5.79 3.56
C LEU A 57 6.91 -6.30 4.25
N PRO A 58 8.09 -5.81 3.87
CA PRO A 58 9.34 -6.32 4.39
C PRO A 58 9.49 -6.01 5.88
N GLN A 59 9.90 -6.99 6.67
CA GLN A 59 10.15 -6.80 8.09
C GLN A 59 11.17 -5.67 8.31
N TYR A 60 10.90 -4.80 9.29
CA TYR A 60 11.87 -3.79 9.70
C TYR A 60 13.16 -4.45 10.15
N ASP A 61 14.28 -4.04 9.55
CA ASP A 61 15.60 -4.43 10.04
C ASP A 61 15.79 -3.83 11.44
N ALA A 62 16.26 -4.65 12.39
CA ALA A 62 16.51 -4.17 13.74
C ALA A 62 17.45 -2.94 13.71
N LYS A 63 16.97 -1.83 14.28
CA LYS A 63 17.55 -0.47 14.28
C LYS A 63 19.07 -0.38 14.00
N THR A 64 19.43 0.39 12.97
CA THR A 64 20.63 1.23 13.01
C THR A 64 20.30 2.62 12.47
N TYR A 65 20.32 3.63 13.34
CA TYR A 65 20.23 5.03 12.94
C TYR A 65 21.63 5.50 12.51
N ARG A 66 21.74 6.12 11.33
CA ARG A 66 22.73 7.17 11.10
C ARG A 66 22.01 8.48 10.85
N THR A 67 21.95 9.30 11.88
CA THR A 67 21.77 10.75 11.75
C THR A 67 23.04 11.31 11.15
N GLU A 68 22.93 11.96 9.98
CA GLU A 68 23.60 13.22 9.60
C GLU A 68 23.77 13.34 8.06
N ALA A 69 23.13 14.35 7.48
CA ALA A 69 23.76 15.37 6.62
C ALA A 69 22.70 16.21 5.88
N THR A 70 22.55 17.46 6.29
CA THR A 70 21.76 18.55 5.68
C THR A 70 22.47 19.18 4.47
N ASP A 71 22.98 18.37 3.55
CA ASP A 71 23.72 18.87 2.39
C ASP A 71 23.21 18.22 1.09
N TYR A 72 22.37 18.97 0.39
CA TYR A 72 21.50 18.48 -0.70
C TYR A 72 22.26 18.06 -1.97
N GLU A 73 23.45 18.62 -2.24
CA GLU A 73 24.26 18.23 -3.41
C GLU A 73 25.14 16.99 -3.15
N LYS A 74 25.34 16.58 -1.89
CA LYS A 74 26.06 15.34 -1.57
C LYS A 74 25.19 14.08 -1.68
N LEU A 75 23.87 14.18 -1.56
CA LEU A 75 22.95 13.03 -1.59
C LEU A 75 22.95 12.28 -2.94
N THR A 76 23.09 12.99 -4.06
CA THR A 76 23.18 12.35 -5.39
C THR A 76 24.46 11.53 -5.58
N LYS A 77 25.56 11.87 -4.88
CA LYS A 77 26.79 11.06 -4.83
C LYS A 77 26.76 9.97 -3.76
N VAL A 78 26.09 10.18 -2.62
CA VAL A 78 25.98 9.17 -1.55
C VAL A 78 25.10 7.99 -1.94
N ILE A 79 24.04 8.19 -2.75
CA ILE A 79 23.24 7.09 -3.31
C ILE A 79 24.11 6.08 -4.10
N SER A 80 25.25 6.51 -4.64
CA SER A 80 26.20 5.63 -5.35
C SER A 80 27.21 4.91 -4.46
N THR A 81 27.28 5.19 -3.15
CA THR A 81 28.35 4.69 -2.26
C THR A 81 27.91 4.06 -0.94
N THR A 82 26.61 3.97 -0.65
CA THR A 82 26.13 3.23 0.53
C THR A 82 26.21 1.73 0.28
N LYS A 83 27.33 1.10 0.68
CA LYS A 83 27.38 -0.35 0.89
C LYS A 83 26.47 -0.69 2.07
N VAL A 84 25.30 -1.23 1.75
CA VAL A 84 24.50 -2.00 2.71
C VAL A 84 25.31 -3.27 2.99
N GLU A 85 25.76 -3.44 4.23
CA GLU A 85 26.43 -4.68 4.63
C GLU A 85 25.46 -5.85 4.43
N ASN A 86 25.93 -6.87 3.71
CA ASN A 86 25.19 -8.07 3.35
C ASN A 86 24.57 -8.74 4.58
N TYR A 87 23.28 -8.49 4.81
CA TYR A 87 22.46 -9.34 5.66
C TYR A 87 21.81 -10.42 4.79
N ASN A 88 21.91 -11.67 5.25
CA ASN A 88 21.47 -12.85 4.53
C ASN A 88 20.05 -12.71 4.00
N ASP A 89 19.92 -12.95 2.69
CA ASP A 89 18.73 -12.98 1.84
C ASP A 89 17.79 -14.17 2.17
N GLN A 90 17.70 -14.57 3.44
CA GLN A 90 16.62 -15.47 3.86
C GLN A 90 15.30 -14.70 3.76
N GLU A 91 14.21 -15.35 3.30
CA GLU A 91 12.86 -14.79 3.30
C GLU A 91 12.43 -14.42 4.73
N THR A 92 12.91 -13.29 5.26
CA THR A 92 12.63 -12.84 6.62
C THR A 92 11.16 -12.48 6.80
N ASP A 93 10.45 -12.25 5.71
CA ASP A 93 9.05 -11.78 5.70
C ASP A 93 8.05 -12.92 5.85
N TRP A 94 8.54 -14.17 5.76
CA TRP A 94 7.77 -15.39 5.92
C TRP A 94 8.27 -16.17 7.14
N GLU A 95 7.36 -16.70 7.93
CA GLU A 95 7.69 -17.58 9.06
C GLU A 95 7.13 -18.98 8.82
N LYS A 96 7.96 -20.00 9.06
CA LYS A 96 7.50 -21.38 9.04
C LYS A 96 6.53 -21.60 10.20
N ILE A 97 5.36 -22.15 9.90
CA ILE A 97 4.29 -22.37 10.86
C ILE A 97 3.90 -23.85 10.94
N ASP A 98 3.32 -24.22 12.08
CA ASP A 98 2.69 -25.50 12.30
C ASP A 98 1.22 -25.44 11.86
N TYR A 99 0.91 -26.02 10.70
CA TYR A 99 -0.42 -25.96 10.09
C TYR A 99 -1.51 -26.52 11.01
N ASP A 100 -1.21 -27.56 11.78
CA ASP A 100 -2.20 -28.20 12.66
C ASP A 100 -2.68 -27.28 13.78
N LYS A 101 -1.89 -26.25 14.14
CA LYS A 101 -2.24 -25.24 15.15
C LYS A 101 -3.05 -24.06 14.61
N ILE A 102 -3.15 -23.93 13.29
CA ILE A 102 -3.84 -22.81 12.66
C ILE A 102 -4.99 -23.24 11.75
N LYS A 103 -5.16 -24.53 11.45
CA LYS A 103 -6.15 -25.04 10.49
C LYS A 103 -7.58 -24.59 10.78
N ASP A 104 -7.94 -24.48 12.05
CA ASP A 104 -9.21 -24.01 12.59
C ASP A 104 -9.40 -22.49 12.46
N LYS A 105 -8.32 -21.75 12.22
CA LYS A 105 -8.29 -20.29 12.00
C LYS A 105 -8.14 -19.90 10.53
N ILE A 106 -7.98 -20.88 9.64
CA ILE A 106 -7.90 -20.62 8.20
C ILE A 106 -9.30 -20.25 7.69
N LYS A 107 -9.39 -19.08 7.07
CA LYS A 107 -10.60 -18.57 6.44
C LYS A 107 -10.62 -18.96 4.97
N GLU A 108 -11.75 -19.50 4.51
CA GLU A 108 -12.02 -19.72 3.09
C GLU A 108 -12.36 -18.39 2.39
N VAL A 109 -12.04 -18.22 1.10
CA VAL A 109 -12.14 -16.94 0.37
C VAL A 109 -13.53 -16.32 0.39
N TRP A 110 -14.55 -17.12 0.17
CA TRP A 110 -15.95 -16.67 0.21
C TRP A 110 -16.33 -16.15 1.60
N ASN A 111 -15.75 -16.74 2.65
CA ASN A 111 -15.92 -16.22 4.02
C ASN A 111 -15.12 -14.93 4.22
N ILE A 112 -14.02 -14.71 3.50
CA ILE A 112 -13.26 -13.45 3.60
C ILE A 112 -14.05 -12.30 2.99
N GLU A 113 -14.69 -12.48 1.83
CA GLU A 113 -15.57 -11.43 1.29
C GLU A 113 -16.73 -11.14 2.25
N SER A 114 -17.41 -12.16 2.78
CA SER A 114 -18.49 -11.93 3.74
C SER A 114 -18.02 -11.37 5.08
N ASP A 115 -16.85 -11.80 5.59
CA ASP A 115 -16.26 -11.30 6.83
C ASP A 115 -15.80 -9.85 6.65
N ILE A 116 -15.13 -9.55 5.54
CA ILE A 116 -14.74 -8.18 5.18
C ILE A 116 -16.00 -7.35 4.97
N MET A 117 -17.00 -7.77 4.19
CA MET A 117 -18.22 -7.01 3.97
C MET A 117 -19.09 -6.86 5.22
N SER A 118 -19.07 -7.82 6.15
CA SER A 118 -19.80 -7.69 7.43
C SER A 118 -19.08 -6.78 8.43
N ILE A 119 -17.75 -6.81 8.47
CA ILE A 119 -16.95 -5.95 9.36
C ILE A 119 -16.81 -4.54 8.77
N TRP A 120 -16.65 -4.43 7.45
CA TRP A 120 -16.41 -3.18 6.74
C TRP A 120 -17.73 -2.57 6.26
N GLY A 121 -18.83 -3.30 6.21
CA GLY A 121 -20.07 -2.80 5.61
C GLY A 121 -19.94 -2.61 4.09
N TRP A 122 -20.83 -1.80 3.53
CA TRP A 122 -20.91 -1.55 2.08
C TRP A 122 -19.85 -0.57 1.56
N ASP A 123 -19.41 0.36 2.40
CA ASP A 123 -18.46 1.39 2.01
C ASP A 123 -17.01 0.90 2.16
N ILE A 124 -16.12 1.30 1.26
CA ILE A 124 -14.67 1.15 1.46
C ILE A 124 -14.16 2.47 2.04
N THR A 125 -13.46 2.43 3.16
CA THR A 125 -12.88 3.63 3.82
C THR A 125 -11.44 3.36 4.25
N PRO A 126 -10.60 4.39 4.43
CA PRO A 126 -9.19 4.19 4.78
C PRO A 126 -8.97 3.42 6.08
N GLU A 127 -9.85 3.55 7.08
CA GLU A 127 -9.77 2.88 8.40
C GLU A 127 -9.86 1.36 8.33
N LYS A 128 -10.39 0.83 7.22
CA LYS A 128 -10.67 -0.59 7.08
C LYS A 128 -9.45 -1.42 6.74
N LYS A 129 -8.41 -0.78 6.18
CA LYS A 129 -7.13 -1.44 5.92
C LYS A 129 -6.58 -2.05 7.19
N THR A 130 -6.05 -3.27 7.09
CA THR A 130 -5.70 -4.02 8.30
C THR A 130 -4.55 -4.98 8.07
N PHE A 131 -3.83 -5.28 9.14
CA PHE A 131 -2.82 -6.34 9.23
C PHE A 131 -3.34 -7.62 9.90
N GLU A 132 -4.63 -7.69 10.22
CA GLU A 132 -5.26 -8.83 10.92
C GLU A 132 -5.34 -10.13 10.09
N TYR A 133 -5.14 -10.04 8.77
CA TYR A 133 -5.14 -11.20 7.89
C TYR A 133 -3.71 -11.50 7.44
N GLN A 134 -3.25 -12.72 7.72
CA GLN A 134 -1.98 -13.24 7.24
C GLN A 134 -2.22 -14.27 6.14
N ILE A 135 -1.54 -14.10 5.02
CA ILE A 135 -1.54 -15.10 3.95
C ILE A 135 -0.56 -16.22 4.32
N VAL A 136 -0.94 -17.45 3.97
CA VAL A 136 -0.19 -18.68 4.19
C VAL A 136 0.04 -19.36 2.84
N LYS A 137 1.30 -19.70 2.55
CA LYS A 137 1.69 -20.49 1.38
C LYS A 137 2.20 -21.86 1.82
N LYS A 138 1.94 -22.89 1.02
CA LYS A 138 2.51 -24.23 1.19
C LYS A 138 3.70 -24.40 0.25
N LEU A 139 4.86 -24.74 0.80
CA LEU A 139 6.05 -25.08 0.05
C LEU A 139 6.47 -26.52 0.38
N GLY A 140 6.17 -27.44 -0.54
CA GLY A 140 6.38 -28.86 -0.32
C GLY A 140 5.51 -29.40 0.82
N LYS A 141 6.14 -29.80 1.93
CA LYS A 141 5.45 -30.29 3.14
C LYS A 141 5.24 -29.21 4.20
N ASP A 142 5.91 -28.08 4.05
CA ASP A 142 5.94 -27.02 5.05
C ASP A 142 4.98 -25.89 4.68
N TYR A 143 4.52 -25.17 5.71
CA TYR A 143 3.63 -24.02 5.58
C TYR A 143 4.32 -22.77 6.12
N TYR A 144 4.09 -21.64 5.45
CA TYR A 144 4.72 -20.37 5.78
C TYR A 144 3.68 -19.27 5.83
N ALA A 145 3.64 -18.49 6.91
CA ALA A 145 2.77 -17.33 7.06
C ALA A 145 3.56 -16.04 6.82
N ALA A 146 2.93 -15.06 6.16
CA ALA A 146 3.50 -13.72 6.03
C ALA A 146 3.48 -13.00 7.38
N LYS A 147 4.59 -12.40 7.79
CA LYS A 147 4.68 -11.70 9.09
C LYS A 147 3.93 -10.37 9.11
N ASN A 148 4.11 -9.56 8.06
CA ASN A 148 3.49 -8.25 7.92
C ASN A 148 2.67 -8.22 6.62
N CYS A 149 1.37 -8.49 6.72
CA CYS A 149 0.49 -8.61 5.56
C CYS A 149 -0.59 -7.54 5.61
N LEU A 150 -0.47 -6.50 4.78
CA LEU A 150 -1.48 -5.47 4.66
C LEU A 150 -2.61 -5.96 3.75
N THR A 151 -3.85 -5.76 4.20
CA THR A 151 -5.07 -6.14 3.48
C THR A 151 -5.85 -4.90 3.05
N GLU A 152 -6.15 -4.81 1.76
CA GLU A 152 -6.90 -3.72 1.15
C GLU A 152 -7.96 -4.25 0.18
N VAL A 153 -9.05 -3.51 -0.04
CA VAL A 153 -10.10 -3.86 -1.01
C VAL A 153 -10.29 -2.71 -1.97
N PHE A 154 -10.47 -3.05 -3.24
CA PHE A 154 -10.76 -2.11 -4.31
C PHE A 154 -11.98 -2.55 -5.12
N ASN A 155 -12.86 -1.61 -5.44
CA ASN A 155 -13.90 -1.78 -6.44
C ASN A 155 -13.35 -1.40 -7.82
N ILE A 156 -13.76 -2.10 -8.86
CA ILE A 156 -13.49 -1.77 -10.26
C ILE A 156 -14.81 -1.33 -10.86
N GLU A 157 -14.97 -0.02 -11.02
CA GLU A 157 -16.21 0.58 -11.50
C GLU A 157 -15.90 1.71 -12.46
N THR A 158 -16.73 1.89 -13.48
CA THR A 158 -16.53 2.92 -14.50
C THR A 158 -17.73 3.86 -14.62
N PRO A 159 -18.16 4.53 -13.52
CA PRO A 159 -19.16 5.58 -13.66
C PRO A 159 -18.57 6.72 -14.49
N LYS A 160 -19.43 7.31 -15.32
CA LYS A 160 -19.05 8.45 -16.16
C LYS A 160 -19.20 9.75 -15.37
N TYR A 161 -18.31 10.70 -15.64
CA TYR A 161 -18.45 12.08 -15.18
C TYR A 161 -19.86 12.63 -15.53
N PRO A 162 -20.54 13.41 -14.66
CA PRO A 162 -20.05 14.09 -13.45
C PRO A 162 -20.09 13.27 -12.16
N ILE A 163 -20.36 11.96 -12.22
CA ILE A 163 -20.41 11.12 -11.03
C ILE A 163 -18.99 10.91 -10.49
N ALA A 164 -18.75 11.39 -9.27
CA ALA A 164 -17.52 11.15 -8.53
C ALA A 164 -17.56 9.74 -7.91
N THR A 165 -16.51 8.94 -8.16
CA THR A 165 -16.32 7.65 -7.47
C THR A 165 -16.00 7.78 -5.99
N PRO A 166 -16.48 6.84 -5.16
CA PRO A 166 -16.09 6.75 -3.76
C PRO A 166 -14.65 6.26 -3.60
N TYR A 167 -14.12 6.37 -2.39
CA TYR A 167 -12.82 5.82 -2.02
C TYR A 167 -12.70 4.33 -2.35
N GLY A 168 -11.49 3.88 -2.71
CA GLY A 168 -11.21 2.48 -3.05
C GLY A 168 -11.71 2.07 -4.43
N THR A 169 -12.12 3.01 -5.28
CA THR A 169 -12.63 2.71 -6.62
C THR A 169 -11.57 2.95 -7.69
N ILE A 170 -11.33 1.93 -8.51
CA ILE A 170 -10.50 1.96 -9.71
C ILE A 170 -11.41 2.32 -10.90
N ASN A 171 -11.37 3.57 -11.33
CA ASN A 171 -12.14 4.05 -12.48
C ASN A 171 -11.21 4.55 -13.59
N ILE A 172 -11.01 3.71 -14.61
CA ILE A 172 -10.07 3.99 -15.70
C ILE A 172 -10.58 5.03 -16.72
N ILE A 173 -11.85 5.45 -16.63
CA ILE A 173 -12.44 6.45 -17.53
C ILE A 173 -12.64 7.82 -16.86
N GLU A 174 -12.22 7.98 -15.60
CA GLU A 174 -12.33 9.28 -14.93
C GLU A 174 -11.36 10.31 -15.53
N PRO A 175 -11.65 11.62 -15.42
CA PRO A 175 -10.71 12.66 -15.81
C PRO A 175 -9.39 12.49 -15.06
N LYS A 176 -8.28 12.50 -15.81
CA LYS A 176 -6.95 12.38 -15.24
C LYS A 176 -6.60 13.64 -14.45
N VAL A 177 -6.14 13.48 -13.21
CA VAL A 177 -5.67 14.57 -12.36
C VAL A 177 -4.36 14.14 -11.73
N THR A 178 -3.29 14.91 -11.93
CA THR A 178 -2.01 14.67 -11.27
C THR A 178 -1.95 15.31 -9.88
N ILE A 179 -1.05 14.82 -9.03
CA ILE A 179 -0.81 15.42 -7.70
C ILE A 179 -0.37 16.88 -7.82
N LYS A 180 0.43 17.24 -8.83
CA LYS A 180 0.86 18.63 -9.06
C LYS A 180 -0.31 19.53 -9.43
N GLU A 181 -1.19 19.11 -10.34
CA GLU A 181 -2.40 19.86 -10.70
C GLU A 181 -3.32 20.03 -9.50
N MET A 182 -3.50 18.98 -8.69
CA MET A 182 -4.26 19.06 -7.45
C MET A 182 -3.62 20.04 -6.47
N LEU A 183 -2.31 19.98 -6.25
CA LEU A 183 -1.58 20.86 -5.34
C LEU A 183 -1.78 22.34 -5.71
N GLU A 184 -1.59 22.69 -6.98
CA GLU A 184 -1.77 24.07 -7.47
C GLU A 184 -3.23 24.53 -7.31
N THR A 185 -4.17 23.66 -7.67
CA THR A 185 -5.61 23.93 -7.54
C THR A 185 -6.01 24.13 -6.07
N PHE A 186 -5.54 23.25 -5.19
CA PHE A 186 -5.83 23.28 -3.76
C PHE A 186 -5.28 24.55 -3.12
N LYS A 187 -4.03 24.92 -3.40
CA LYS A 187 -3.43 26.17 -2.90
C LYS A 187 -4.18 27.41 -3.37
N LYS A 188 -4.67 27.41 -4.61
CA LYS A 188 -5.46 28.53 -5.16
C LYS A 188 -6.82 28.66 -4.48
N GLN A 189 -7.52 27.54 -4.24
CA GLN A 189 -8.87 27.54 -3.66
C GLN A 189 -8.85 27.68 -2.14
N TYR A 190 -7.83 27.11 -1.48
CA TYR A 190 -7.70 27.06 -0.03
C TYR A 190 -6.32 27.57 0.41
N PRO A 191 -5.99 28.84 0.16
CA PRO A 191 -4.63 29.38 0.40
C PRO A 191 -4.19 29.39 1.88
N LYS A 192 -5.12 29.20 2.81
CA LYS A 192 -4.85 29.11 4.25
C LYS A 192 -4.77 27.66 4.76
N SER A 193 -5.12 26.69 3.92
CA SER A 193 -5.15 25.28 4.29
C SER A 193 -3.92 24.57 3.76
N ILE A 194 -3.41 23.61 4.52
CA ILE A 194 -2.30 22.78 4.06
C ILE A 194 -2.80 21.74 3.07
N PHE A 195 -2.00 21.49 2.03
CA PHE A 195 -2.27 20.43 1.07
C PHE A 195 -2.23 19.05 1.73
N PRO A 196 -3.22 18.16 1.51
CA PRO A 196 -3.33 16.92 2.29
C PRO A 196 -2.11 15.99 2.24
N LEU A 197 -1.42 15.89 1.10
CA LEU A 197 -0.27 15.01 0.96
C LEU A 197 1.03 15.62 1.50
N ASP A 198 1.02 16.89 1.92
CA ASP A 198 2.19 17.56 2.48
C ASP A 198 2.71 16.80 3.70
N ILE A 199 3.99 16.38 3.65
CA ILE A 199 4.64 15.60 4.71
C ILE A 199 5.41 16.44 5.72
N TRP A 200 5.70 17.71 5.42
CA TRP A 200 6.39 18.62 6.36
C TRP A 200 5.44 19.14 7.42
N GLU A 201 4.16 19.18 7.09
CA GLU A 201 3.15 19.69 7.99
C GLU A 201 2.94 18.76 9.19
N LYS A 202 2.88 19.37 10.38
CA LYS A 202 2.69 18.65 11.65
C LYS A 202 1.22 18.62 12.08
N SER A 203 0.38 19.43 11.45
CA SER A 203 -1.07 19.50 11.61
C SER A 203 -1.75 18.25 11.04
N GLN A 204 -2.30 17.42 11.93
CA GLN A 204 -2.98 16.16 11.64
C GLN A 204 -4.50 16.35 11.73
N SER A 205 -5.18 16.45 10.60
CA SER A 205 -6.64 16.31 10.57
C SER A 205 -7.06 15.28 9.52
N ARG A 206 -7.98 14.40 9.90
CA ARG A 206 -8.61 13.46 8.97
C ARG A 206 -9.45 14.27 7.98
N GLY A 207 -9.20 14.15 6.68
CA GLY A 207 -10.03 14.76 5.64
C GLY A 207 -10.03 16.30 5.62
N GLY A 208 -9.05 16.96 6.25
CA GLY A 208 -8.90 18.43 6.21
C GLY A 208 -10.15 19.20 6.61
N ASP A 209 -10.82 18.79 7.69
CA ASP A 209 -12.03 19.43 8.24
C ASP A 209 -13.20 19.56 7.23
N GLY A 210 -13.30 18.62 6.28
CA GLY A 210 -14.38 18.58 5.28
C GLY A 210 -14.10 19.35 3.99
N ILE A 211 -12.87 19.85 3.80
CA ILE A 211 -12.46 20.57 2.58
C ILE A 211 -12.44 19.67 1.34
N TYR A 212 -12.15 18.38 1.52
CA TYR A 212 -12.06 17.42 0.42
C TYR A 212 -12.57 16.04 0.84
N THR A 213 -12.91 15.23 -0.15
CA THR A 213 -13.25 13.82 0.05
C THR A 213 -12.02 12.95 -0.20
N VAL A 214 -11.75 12.02 0.71
CA VAL A 214 -10.68 11.03 0.53
C VAL A 214 -11.09 10.08 -0.59
N ARG A 215 -10.29 9.99 -1.65
CA ARG A 215 -10.53 9.10 -2.80
C ARG A 215 -9.27 8.86 -3.62
N ASN A 216 -9.36 7.87 -4.51
CA ASN A 216 -8.37 7.64 -5.54
C ASN A 216 -8.66 8.53 -6.77
N TYR A 217 -7.60 8.95 -7.44
CA TYR A 217 -7.62 9.71 -8.69
C TYR A 217 -6.73 9.01 -9.71
N LEU A 218 -7.27 8.73 -10.89
CA LEU A 218 -6.47 8.39 -12.06
C LEU A 218 -5.56 9.58 -12.43
N SER A 219 -4.25 9.36 -12.55
CA SER A 219 -3.31 10.40 -12.99
C SER A 219 -2.67 10.13 -14.34
N LYS A 220 -2.39 8.86 -14.66
CA LYS A 220 -1.67 8.51 -15.89
C LYS A 220 -2.23 7.25 -16.53
N GLU A 221 -2.06 7.18 -17.84
CA GLU A 221 -2.26 5.99 -18.64
C GLU A 221 -1.03 5.81 -19.52
N TYR A 222 -0.45 4.61 -19.51
CA TYR A 222 0.75 4.29 -20.28
C TYR A 222 0.79 2.79 -20.58
N LYS A 223 1.78 2.37 -21.39
CA LYS A 223 1.98 0.97 -21.71
C LYS A 223 2.96 0.31 -20.76
N VAL A 224 2.60 -0.86 -20.23
CA VAL A 224 3.54 -1.79 -19.59
C VAL A 224 3.55 -3.04 -20.45
N LYS A 225 4.69 -3.31 -21.11
CA LYS A 225 4.76 -4.25 -22.24
C LYS A 225 3.68 -3.88 -23.28
N ASN A 226 2.72 -4.75 -23.56
CA ASN A 226 1.66 -4.52 -24.54
C ASN A 226 0.34 -4.04 -23.92
N ASP A 227 0.23 -4.05 -22.60
CA ASP A 227 -1.02 -3.76 -21.88
C ASP A 227 -1.16 -2.28 -21.56
N ASN A 228 -2.40 -1.79 -21.54
CA ASN A 228 -2.71 -0.48 -20.99
C ASN A 228 -2.68 -0.56 -19.46
N ALA A 229 -1.85 0.29 -18.87
CA ALA A 229 -1.68 0.44 -17.44
C ALA A 229 -2.19 1.81 -16.99
N TYR A 230 -2.93 1.81 -15.89
CA TYR A 230 -3.62 2.97 -15.34
C TYR A 230 -3.07 3.25 -13.96
N GLN A 231 -2.49 4.43 -13.77
CA GLN A 231 -1.89 4.82 -12.51
C GLN A 231 -2.82 5.72 -11.72
N PHE A 232 -2.98 5.39 -10.44
CA PHE A 232 -3.80 6.10 -9.48
C PHE A 232 -2.97 6.62 -8.31
N TRP A 233 -3.48 7.65 -7.65
CA TRP A 233 -2.97 8.15 -6.37
C TRP A 233 -4.14 8.49 -5.44
N THR A 234 -3.86 8.57 -4.14
CA THR A 234 -4.89 8.80 -3.12
C THR A 234 -4.77 10.19 -2.50
N LEU A 235 -5.85 10.97 -2.51
CA LEU A 235 -5.96 12.22 -1.76
C LEU A 235 -6.35 11.92 -0.31
N ASP A 236 -5.36 11.73 0.54
CA ASP A 236 -5.56 11.53 1.99
C ASP A 236 -4.44 12.21 2.76
N SER A 237 -4.72 12.59 4.00
CA SER A 237 -3.75 13.20 4.90
C SER A 237 -2.96 12.18 5.72
N TRP A 238 -1.94 12.69 6.41
CA TRP A 238 -1.14 11.94 7.38
C TRP A 238 -1.82 12.03 8.76
N TRP A 239 -2.62 11.03 9.12
CA TRP A 239 -3.43 11.05 10.34
C TRP A 239 -2.61 10.96 11.64
N SER A 240 -1.36 10.50 11.56
CA SER A 240 -0.46 10.43 12.71
C SER A 240 0.94 10.95 12.39
N MET A 241 1.48 11.85 13.20
CA MET A 241 2.85 12.39 13.01
C MET A 241 3.95 11.42 13.49
N HIS A 242 3.66 10.60 14.50
CA HIS A 242 4.64 9.69 15.13
C HIS A 242 4.14 8.25 15.23
N GLY A 243 2.92 8.01 14.74
CA GLY A 243 2.24 6.73 14.87
C GLY A 243 2.01 6.07 13.53
N ASP A 244 1.04 5.18 13.56
CA ASP A 244 0.67 4.35 12.45
C ASP A 244 -0.16 5.15 11.43
N ASN A 245 0.18 5.00 10.14
CA ASN A 245 -0.52 5.60 9.02
C ASN A 245 -0.91 4.51 8.00
N HIS A 246 -1.14 3.27 8.44
CA HIS A 246 -1.54 2.17 7.56
C HIS A 246 -2.84 2.41 6.82
N HIS A 247 -3.69 3.34 7.28
CA HIS A 247 -4.88 3.80 6.56
C HIS A 247 -4.54 4.33 5.16
N ARG A 248 -3.29 4.78 4.94
CA ARG A 248 -2.79 5.19 3.63
C ARG A 248 -2.56 4.01 2.69
N GLY A 249 -2.15 2.86 3.23
CA GLY A 249 -1.93 1.61 2.50
C GLY A 249 -1.07 1.77 1.27
N ILE A 250 -1.52 1.25 0.13
CA ILE A 250 -0.92 1.56 -1.17
C ILE A 250 -1.29 2.98 -1.62
N ASP A 251 -0.38 3.93 -1.42
CA ASP A 251 -0.59 5.37 -1.64
C ASP A 251 -0.87 5.72 -3.11
N ARG A 252 -0.08 5.10 -3.99
CA ARG A 252 -0.14 5.23 -5.45
C ARG A 252 0.02 3.83 -6.02
N PHE A 253 -0.75 3.50 -7.05
CA PHE A 253 -0.76 2.16 -7.60
C PHE A 253 -0.99 2.16 -9.10
N VAL A 254 -0.64 1.04 -9.73
CA VAL A 254 -0.82 0.82 -11.16
C VAL A 254 -1.70 -0.39 -11.34
N TYR A 255 -2.77 -0.22 -12.09
CA TYR A 255 -3.75 -1.24 -12.39
C TYR A 255 -3.71 -1.58 -13.88
N ILE A 256 -3.77 -2.86 -14.20
CA ILE A 256 -4.01 -3.36 -15.56
C ILE A 256 -5.29 -4.22 -15.51
N PRO A 257 -6.29 -3.97 -16.39
CA PRO A 257 -7.48 -4.81 -16.50
C PRO A 257 -7.14 -6.29 -16.56
N GLU A 258 -7.92 -7.09 -15.85
CA GLU A 258 -7.74 -8.54 -15.66
C GLU A 258 -6.47 -8.92 -14.89
N LYS A 259 -5.34 -8.21 -14.98
CA LYS A 259 -4.11 -8.50 -14.23
C LYS A 259 -4.14 -8.02 -12.79
N GLY A 260 -4.92 -6.98 -12.50
CA GLY A 260 -5.05 -6.41 -11.17
C GLY A 260 -4.05 -5.28 -10.94
N ILE A 261 -3.73 -5.04 -9.67
CA ILE A 261 -2.72 -4.07 -9.25
C ILE A 261 -1.34 -4.71 -9.43
N ILE A 262 -0.51 -4.08 -10.26
CA ILE A 262 0.80 -4.55 -10.70
C ILE A 262 1.96 -3.64 -10.26
N GLY A 263 1.65 -2.56 -9.55
CA GLY A 263 2.62 -1.58 -9.13
C GLY A 263 2.09 -0.74 -7.97
N GLY A 264 2.98 -0.19 -7.17
CA GLY A 264 2.62 0.40 -5.89
C GLY A 264 3.69 1.27 -5.25
N SER A 265 3.26 2.08 -4.28
CA SER A 265 4.11 2.74 -3.29
C SER A 265 3.45 2.63 -1.91
N TYR A 266 4.24 2.37 -0.87
CA TYR A 266 3.81 2.21 0.53
C TYR A 266 4.53 3.24 1.40
N ASP A 267 4.27 4.51 1.14
CA ASP A 267 5.06 5.62 1.68
C ASP A 267 5.00 5.68 3.20
N PHE A 268 3.83 5.38 3.77
CA PHE A 268 3.64 5.30 5.22
C PHE A 268 4.60 4.30 5.89
N TYR A 269 4.88 3.19 5.20
CA TYR A 269 5.68 2.10 5.72
C TYR A 269 7.16 2.45 5.72
N PHE A 270 7.67 3.01 4.62
CA PHE A 270 9.08 3.39 4.47
C PHE A 270 9.42 4.70 5.19
N ARG A 271 8.42 5.56 5.46
CA ARG A 271 8.59 6.76 6.30
C ARG A 271 8.64 6.44 7.80
N ASN A 272 8.14 5.28 8.24
CA ASN A 272 7.93 4.98 9.65
C ASN A 272 9.22 5.15 10.49
N PRO A 273 9.21 6.00 11.54
CA PRO A 273 10.40 6.25 12.39
C PRO A 273 10.92 5.01 13.13
N ARG A 274 10.08 3.99 13.31
CA ARG A 274 10.44 2.69 13.93
C ARG A 274 10.94 1.67 12.91
N GLY A 275 10.78 1.95 11.62
CA GLY A 275 11.18 1.09 10.52
C GLY A 275 12.35 1.69 9.74
N PHE A 276 12.24 1.68 8.40
CA PHE A 276 13.33 2.06 7.51
C PHE A 276 13.68 3.55 7.50
N ARG A 277 12.70 4.44 7.80
CA ARG A 277 12.86 5.89 7.93
C ARG A 277 13.64 6.54 6.79
N ILE A 278 13.07 6.51 5.58
CA ILE A 278 13.65 7.23 4.44
C ILE A 278 13.59 8.75 4.67
N ALA A 279 14.49 9.49 4.00
CA ALA A 279 14.49 10.94 4.06
C ALA A 279 13.20 11.53 3.48
N ASP A 280 12.56 12.46 4.21
CA ASP A 280 11.31 13.11 3.77
C ASP A 280 11.49 13.81 2.40
N THR A 281 12.67 14.32 2.07
CA THR A 281 12.94 14.95 0.78
C THR A 281 12.87 13.96 -0.38
N VAL A 282 13.41 12.75 -0.21
CA VAL A 282 13.30 11.66 -1.19
C VAL A 282 11.84 11.24 -1.31
N LEU A 283 11.17 11.07 -0.16
CA LEU A 283 9.77 10.69 -0.11
C LEU A 283 8.89 11.70 -0.86
N TRP A 284 9.09 12.99 -0.65
CA TRP A 284 8.35 14.03 -1.35
C TRP A 284 8.52 13.97 -2.84
N GLN A 285 9.77 13.81 -3.30
CA GLN A 285 10.05 13.76 -4.72
C GLN A 285 9.40 12.54 -5.36
N ASN A 286 9.27 11.44 -4.63
CA ASN A 286 8.49 10.29 -5.07
C ASN A 286 7.00 10.60 -5.12
N ILE A 287 6.45 11.26 -4.08
CA ILE A 287 5.04 11.66 -4.00
C ILE A 287 4.70 12.62 -5.15
N ILE A 288 5.35 13.77 -5.23
CA ILE A 288 4.98 14.86 -6.15
C ILE A 288 5.18 14.50 -7.63
N ASN A 289 6.10 13.57 -7.92
CA ASN A 289 6.32 13.04 -9.27
C ASN A 289 5.56 11.73 -9.52
N GLU A 290 4.77 11.28 -8.54
CA GLU A 290 3.93 10.09 -8.58
C GLU A 290 4.72 8.85 -8.98
N LYS A 291 5.92 8.67 -8.41
CA LYS A 291 6.73 7.49 -8.66
C LYS A 291 6.12 6.28 -7.95
N VAL A 292 6.21 5.13 -8.61
CA VAL A 292 5.69 3.84 -8.17
C VAL A 292 6.68 2.74 -8.55
N MET A 293 6.69 1.65 -7.78
CA MET A 293 7.35 0.41 -8.17
C MET A 293 6.46 -0.31 -9.19
N ILE A 294 7.07 -1.00 -10.16
CA ILE A 294 6.38 -1.87 -11.13
C ILE A 294 6.85 -3.30 -10.93
N ALA A 295 5.92 -4.25 -11.04
CA ALA A 295 6.15 -5.69 -10.96
C ALA A 295 7.36 -6.15 -11.78
N GLU A 296 8.27 -6.89 -11.15
CA GLU A 296 9.45 -7.47 -11.81
C GLU A 296 9.06 -8.43 -12.94
N GLU A 297 7.93 -9.13 -12.81
CA GLU A 297 7.40 -10.05 -13.81
C GLU A 297 6.96 -9.33 -15.10
N LEU A 298 6.75 -8.02 -15.02
CA LEU A 298 6.29 -7.17 -16.12
C LEU A 298 7.37 -6.23 -16.66
N LYS A 299 8.59 -6.31 -16.14
CA LYS A 299 9.77 -5.66 -16.73
C LYS A 299 10.30 -6.43 -17.94
#